data_AF-A0A9P9G4Z8-F1
#
_entry.id   AF-A0A9P9G4Z8-F1
#
_cell.length_a   1.000
_cell.length_b   1.000
_cell.length_c   1.000
_cell.angle_alpha   90.00
_cell.angle_beta   90.00
_cell.angle_gamma   90.00
#
_symmetry.space_group_name_H-M   'P 1'
#
loop_
_entity.id
_entity.type
_entity.pdbx_description
1 polymer ?
#
loop_
_entity_poly.entity_id
_entity_poly.type
_entity_poly.pdbx_seq_one_letter_code
_entity_poly.pdbx_strand_id
1 'polypeptide(L)'
;MASAAFQHSCIATAEILPFVEPRGAPNAPDGYAPGQVSCPETRPAIRQATNLSNDETTWLEQRDKNTISALKNILKRLNIGNIDTNSYLDGIVSDGDALPRIGIAISGGGYRAMMNGAGAIAAFDNRTTNSSGKGHLGGILQAATYLSGLAGGSWVVGSLYTQNFTSVQSIISAKSGFLSTLWQFDDSILEGPADLSRSRYYRELYQDVNDKVDAGFNKSITDYWGRALSYQLVNASDGGPAYTFSSIANDTNFADAQTPMPIIVAIERTTGQVQIATNSTIVEFNPWEMGSYDPGLSAFAPLKYVGSSFDNGTLKRGSHCIAGVDNVGFVMGTSASLFNQAFLQIDKAKNVPDFLLKAINNTLADIGEENTWVGPRDRPPLACGITPQAPCPSTGGALTGKRVC
;
A
#
# COMPACT_ATOMS: atom_id res chain seq x y z
N MET A 1 5.96 31.05 -62.65
CA MET A 1 6.46 29.72 -62.27
C MET A 1 6.90 29.80 -60.82
N ALA A 2 6.06 29.30 -59.92
CA ALA A 2 6.26 29.35 -58.48
C ALA A 2 7.01 28.10 -58.01
N SER A 3 7.97 28.26 -57.11
CA SER A 3 8.46 27.17 -56.26
C SER A 3 8.54 27.72 -54.84
N ALA A 4 7.62 27.24 -54.00
CA ALA A 4 7.47 27.59 -52.60
C ALA A 4 8.40 26.70 -51.76
N ALA A 5 9.19 27.32 -50.89
CA ALA A 5 9.95 26.64 -49.86
C ALA A 5 9.00 26.23 -48.72
N PHE A 6 8.86 24.93 -48.48
CA PHE A 6 8.11 24.38 -47.35
C PHE A 6 8.94 24.48 -46.06
N GLN A 7 8.51 25.34 -45.14
CA GLN A 7 8.77 25.19 -43.71
C GLN A 7 7.98 23.98 -43.20
N HIS A 8 8.65 23.01 -42.56
CA HIS A 8 7.99 22.03 -41.71
C HIS A 8 8.26 22.38 -40.25
N SER A 9 7.27 23.03 -39.63
CA SER A 9 7.12 23.07 -38.17
C SER A 9 6.67 21.70 -37.70
N CYS A 10 7.51 20.99 -36.94
CA CYS A 10 7.05 19.86 -36.12
C CYS A 10 6.48 20.42 -34.81
N ILE A 11 5.20 20.77 -34.82
CA ILE A 11 4.40 20.87 -33.59
C ILE A 11 4.08 19.43 -33.20
N ALA A 12 4.74 18.93 -32.15
CA ALA A 12 4.34 17.68 -31.51
C ALA A 12 2.97 17.91 -30.86
N THR A 13 1.92 17.44 -31.52
CA THR A 13 0.59 17.33 -30.92
C THR A 13 0.68 16.37 -29.74
N ALA A 14 0.48 16.90 -28.53
CA ALA A 14 0.26 16.09 -27.35
C ALA A 14 -1.00 15.25 -27.61
N GLU A 15 -0.82 13.94 -27.82
CA GLU A 15 -1.93 13.00 -27.88
C GLU A 15 -2.64 13.05 -26.53
N ILE A 16 -3.89 13.52 -26.57
CA ILE A 16 -4.82 13.39 -25.46
C ILE A 16 -5.11 11.90 -25.35
N LEU A 17 -4.48 11.25 -24.38
CA LEU A 17 -4.72 9.84 -24.09
C LEU A 17 -6.22 9.66 -23.77
N PRO A 18 -6.91 8.71 -24.43
CA PRO A 18 -8.33 8.50 -24.24
C PRO A 18 -8.60 7.98 -22.82
N PHE A 19 -9.76 8.38 -22.32
CA PHE A 19 -10.44 7.98 -21.08
C PHE A 19 -9.91 6.66 -20.47
N VAL A 20 -9.21 6.77 -19.33
CA VAL A 20 -8.65 5.63 -18.58
C VAL A 20 -9.78 4.90 -17.84
N GLU A 21 -9.95 3.60 -18.11
CA GLU A 21 -10.80 2.64 -17.37
C GLU A 21 -10.54 2.71 -15.85
N PRO A 22 -11.50 2.29 -15.00
CA PRO A 22 -11.49 2.64 -13.58
C PRO A 22 -10.26 2.06 -12.86
N ARG A 23 -9.74 2.92 -12.00
CA ARG A 23 -8.73 2.70 -10.96
C ARG A 23 -9.27 1.73 -9.90
N GLY A 24 -8.52 1.48 -8.81
CA GLY A 24 -9.08 0.82 -7.62
C GLY A 24 -10.47 1.39 -7.36
N ALA A 25 -11.49 0.55 -7.31
CA ALA A 25 -12.86 1.01 -7.53
C ALA A 25 -13.48 1.52 -6.22
N PRO A 26 -14.40 2.51 -6.28
CA PRO A 26 -15.16 3.00 -5.14
C PRO A 26 -16.20 1.95 -4.69
N ASN A 27 -15.74 0.80 -4.24
CA ASN A 27 -16.55 -0.38 -3.94
C ASN A 27 -17.08 -0.42 -2.51
N ALA A 28 -16.69 0.54 -1.65
CA ALA A 28 -17.32 0.70 -0.35
C ALA A 28 -18.81 1.10 -0.53
N PRO A 29 -19.71 0.59 0.32
CA PRO A 29 -21.14 0.80 0.15
C PRO A 29 -21.58 2.24 0.43
N ASP A 30 -20.90 2.97 1.31
CA ASP A 30 -21.30 4.33 1.72
C ASP A 30 -20.08 5.19 2.10
N GLY A 31 -19.41 5.78 1.11
CA GLY A 31 -18.24 6.62 1.35
C GLY A 31 -17.18 5.89 2.16
N TYR A 32 -16.75 6.47 3.29
CA TYR A 32 -15.81 5.83 4.22
C TYR A 32 -16.48 4.88 5.23
N ALA A 33 -17.79 4.98 5.41
CA ALA A 33 -18.52 4.16 6.36
C ALA A 33 -18.65 2.71 5.83
N PRO A 34 -18.22 1.70 6.60
CA PRO A 34 -18.51 0.32 6.26
C PRO A 34 -20.02 0.07 6.35
N GLY A 35 -20.51 -0.86 5.55
CA GLY A 35 -21.95 -1.08 5.43
C GLY A 35 -22.33 -2.51 5.11
N GLN A 36 -23.61 -2.82 5.35
CA GLN A 36 -24.18 -4.11 5.02
C GLN A 36 -24.34 -4.26 3.49
N VAL A 37 -23.87 -5.39 2.97
CA VAL A 37 -24.04 -5.79 1.58
C VAL A 37 -24.58 -7.21 1.50
N SER A 38 -25.15 -7.55 0.35
CA SER A 38 -25.52 -8.94 0.04
C SER A 38 -24.26 -9.80 0.00
N CYS A 39 -24.28 -10.92 0.73
CA CYS A 39 -23.23 -11.92 0.62
C CYS A 39 -23.28 -12.61 -0.76
N PRO A 40 -22.12 -13.01 -1.31
CA PRO A 40 -22.08 -13.88 -2.49
C PRO A 40 -22.76 -15.23 -2.23
N GLU A 41 -23.13 -15.95 -3.30
CA GLU A 41 -23.76 -17.28 -3.22
C GLU A 41 -22.91 -18.25 -2.40
N THR A 42 -21.62 -18.35 -2.73
CA THR A 42 -20.61 -18.99 -1.89
C THR A 42 -20.24 -18.03 -0.78
N ARG A 43 -20.76 -18.26 0.42
CA ARG A 43 -20.51 -17.38 1.56
C ARG A 43 -19.02 -17.32 1.92
N PRO A 44 -18.51 -16.12 2.25
CA PRO A 44 -17.14 -15.97 2.72
C PRO A 44 -16.93 -16.71 4.04
N ALA A 45 -15.74 -17.27 4.20
CA ALA A 45 -15.32 -18.00 5.38
C ALA A 45 -13.85 -17.72 5.68
N ILE A 46 -13.46 -17.84 6.94
CA ILE A 46 -12.07 -17.79 7.37
C ILE A 46 -11.41 -19.10 6.95
N ARG A 47 -10.29 -19.02 6.23
CA ARG A 47 -9.48 -20.19 5.90
C ARG A 47 -8.32 -20.35 6.87
N GLN A 48 -7.86 -21.59 7.02
CA GLN A 48 -6.62 -21.89 7.74
C GLN A 48 -5.41 -21.48 6.88
N ALA A 49 -4.37 -20.97 7.55
CA ALA A 49 -3.13 -20.54 6.91
C ALA A 49 -2.15 -21.70 6.66
N THR A 50 -2.61 -22.78 6.03
CA THR A 50 -1.76 -23.95 5.73
C THR A 50 -1.14 -23.91 4.33
N ASN A 51 -1.74 -23.16 3.42
CA ASN A 51 -1.32 -22.99 2.03
C ASN A 51 -1.70 -21.59 1.52
N LEU A 52 -1.38 -21.29 0.26
CA LEU A 52 -1.88 -20.11 -0.45
C LEU A 52 -3.39 -20.26 -0.72
N SER A 53 -4.10 -19.14 -0.89
CA SER A 53 -5.49 -19.19 -1.32
C SER A 53 -5.62 -19.74 -2.74
N ASN A 54 -6.82 -20.21 -3.08
CA ASN A 54 -7.14 -20.64 -4.44
C ASN A 54 -6.98 -19.49 -5.43
N ASP A 55 -7.43 -18.27 -5.05
CA ASP A 55 -7.32 -17.08 -5.90
C ASP A 55 -5.85 -16.77 -6.23
N GLU A 56 -4.97 -16.79 -5.23
CA GLU A 56 -3.54 -16.58 -5.46
C GLU A 56 -2.91 -17.72 -6.28
N THR A 57 -3.26 -18.97 -6.00
CA THR A 57 -2.71 -20.13 -6.72
C THR A 57 -3.09 -20.09 -8.20
N THR A 58 -4.36 -19.81 -8.51
CA THR A 58 -4.84 -19.65 -9.89
C THR A 58 -4.20 -18.45 -10.58
N TRP A 59 -4.08 -17.32 -9.87
CA TRP A 59 -3.41 -16.14 -10.40
C TRP A 59 -1.93 -16.38 -10.72
N LEU A 60 -1.23 -17.15 -9.88
CA LEU A 60 0.18 -17.50 -10.09
C LEU A 60 0.41 -18.30 -11.37
N GLU A 61 -0.49 -19.20 -11.74
CA GLU A 61 -0.40 -19.93 -13.02
C GLU A 61 -0.40 -18.99 -14.23
N GLN A 62 -1.11 -17.87 -14.14
CA GLN A 62 -1.11 -16.83 -15.18
C GLN A 62 0.11 -15.91 -15.05
N ARG A 63 0.50 -15.53 -13.83
CA ARG A 63 1.68 -14.71 -13.59
C ARG A 63 2.96 -15.38 -14.07
N ASP A 64 3.10 -16.69 -13.89
CA ASP A 64 4.25 -17.48 -14.32
C ASP A 64 4.43 -17.40 -15.86
N LYS A 65 3.32 -17.37 -16.62
CA LYS A 65 3.34 -17.17 -18.09
C LYS A 65 3.80 -15.75 -18.49
N ASN A 66 3.48 -14.75 -17.68
CA ASN A 66 3.86 -13.36 -17.96
C ASN A 66 5.32 -13.08 -17.56
N THR A 67 5.78 -13.62 -16.43
CA THR A 67 7.11 -13.35 -15.86
C THR A 67 8.25 -14.01 -16.64
N ILE A 68 8.04 -15.20 -17.22
CA ILE A 68 9.08 -15.92 -17.98
C ILE A 68 9.65 -15.08 -19.13
N SER A 69 8.78 -14.37 -19.86
CA SER A 69 9.19 -13.53 -20.99
C SER A 69 10.06 -12.36 -20.52
N ALA A 70 9.67 -11.71 -19.42
CA ALA A 70 10.41 -10.64 -18.79
C ALA A 70 11.76 -11.13 -18.26
N LEU A 71 11.80 -12.28 -17.60
CA LEU A 71 13.02 -12.87 -17.06
C LEU A 71 14.03 -13.21 -18.16
N LYS A 72 13.59 -13.85 -19.26
CA LYS A 72 14.43 -14.11 -20.44
C LYS A 72 15.03 -12.81 -20.99
N ASN A 73 14.20 -11.77 -21.15
CA ASN A 73 14.65 -10.47 -21.67
C ASN A 73 15.71 -9.81 -20.78
N ILE A 74 15.56 -9.87 -19.45
CA ILE A 74 16.53 -9.31 -18.50
C ILE A 74 17.83 -10.12 -18.53
N LEU A 75 17.77 -11.43 -18.36
CA LEU A 75 18.96 -12.27 -18.27
C LEU A 75 19.79 -12.22 -19.55
N LYS A 76 19.13 -12.22 -20.72
CA LYS A 76 19.79 -12.03 -22.01
C LYS A 76 20.53 -10.69 -22.09
N ARG A 77 19.92 -9.61 -21.59
CA ARG A 77 20.54 -8.27 -21.54
C ARG A 77 21.71 -8.18 -20.57
N LEU A 78 21.64 -8.91 -19.45
CA LEU A 78 22.74 -8.96 -18.47
C LEU A 78 23.98 -9.66 -19.04
N ASN A 79 23.82 -10.45 -20.11
CA ASN A 79 24.93 -11.08 -20.85
C ASN A 79 25.87 -11.83 -19.90
N ILE A 80 25.31 -12.79 -19.16
CA ILE A 80 25.95 -13.55 -18.08
C ILE A 80 26.94 -14.57 -18.67
N GLY A 81 28.04 -14.08 -19.23
CA GLY A 81 29.15 -14.89 -19.75
C GLY A 81 28.70 -15.95 -20.76
N ASN A 82 29.05 -17.21 -20.48
CA ASN A 82 28.86 -18.36 -21.38
C ASN A 82 27.55 -19.13 -21.12
N ILE A 83 26.59 -18.55 -20.40
CA ILE A 83 25.31 -19.20 -20.10
C ILE A 83 24.28 -18.81 -21.16
N ASP A 84 23.70 -19.80 -21.83
CA ASP A 84 22.47 -19.59 -22.59
C ASP A 84 21.29 -19.49 -21.61
N THR A 85 20.98 -18.27 -21.21
CA THR A 85 19.93 -17.99 -20.23
C THR A 85 18.54 -18.39 -20.72
N ASN A 86 18.30 -18.43 -22.03
CA ASN A 86 17.03 -18.86 -22.57
C ASN A 86 16.88 -20.37 -22.44
N SER A 87 17.89 -21.13 -22.88
CA SER A 87 17.90 -22.59 -22.73
C SER A 87 17.84 -23.02 -21.27
N TYR A 88 18.50 -22.28 -20.36
CA TYR A 88 18.42 -22.54 -18.93
C TYR A 88 16.99 -22.39 -18.38
N LEU A 89 16.30 -21.29 -18.72
CA LEU A 89 14.93 -21.06 -18.28
C LEU A 89 13.93 -22.03 -18.95
N ASP A 90 14.15 -22.37 -20.21
CA ASP A 90 13.34 -23.38 -20.91
C ASP A 90 13.47 -24.76 -20.26
N GLY A 91 14.67 -25.12 -19.78
CA GLY A 91 14.92 -26.34 -19.02
C GLY A 91 14.12 -26.41 -17.72
N ILE A 92 14.11 -25.34 -16.93
CA ILE A 92 13.33 -25.28 -15.67
C ILE A 92 11.84 -25.53 -15.95
N VAL A 93 11.30 -24.91 -17.00
CA VAL A 93 9.89 -25.07 -17.37
C VAL A 93 9.60 -26.48 -17.87
N SER A 94 10.48 -27.06 -18.68
CA SER A 94 10.28 -28.41 -19.23
C SER A 94 10.36 -29.51 -18.18
N ASP A 95 11.15 -29.31 -17.13
CA ASP A 95 11.33 -30.27 -16.04
C ASP A 95 10.14 -30.25 -15.05
N GLY A 96 9.17 -29.35 -15.26
CA GLY A 96 8.00 -29.19 -14.40
C GLY A 96 8.31 -28.44 -13.10
N ASP A 97 9.49 -27.83 -13.00
CA ASP A 97 9.88 -27.02 -11.85
C ASP A 97 9.16 -25.67 -11.87
N ALA A 98 8.88 -25.14 -10.67
CA ALA A 98 8.31 -23.80 -10.54
C ALA A 98 9.33 -22.75 -11.01
N LEU A 99 8.87 -21.81 -11.85
CA LEU A 99 9.69 -20.68 -12.27
C LEU A 99 10.24 -19.91 -11.05
N PRO A 100 11.46 -19.36 -11.12
CA PRO A 100 11.98 -18.51 -10.06
C PRO A 100 11.07 -17.31 -9.82
N ARG A 101 10.45 -17.25 -8.65
CA ARG A 101 9.58 -16.15 -8.24
C ARG A 101 10.40 -15.04 -7.60
N ILE A 102 10.28 -13.82 -8.11
CA ILE A 102 10.97 -12.65 -7.58
C ILE A 102 10.00 -11.86 -6.70
N GLY A 103 10.38 -11.66 -5.43
CA GLY A 103 9.70 -10.74 -4.52
C GLY A 103 10.49 -9.44 -4.36
N ILE A 104 9.82 -8.29 -4.50
CA ILE A 104 10.39 -6.98 -4.19
C ILE A 104 9.77 -6.51 -2.88
N ALA A 105 10.58 -6.16 -1.88
CA ALA A 105 10.11 -5.68 -0.60
C ALA A 105 10.62 -4.26 -0.33
N ILE A 106 9.70 -3.33 -0.08
CA ILE A 106 10.02 -1.94 0.27
C ILE A 106 9.84 -1.74 1.78
N SER A 107 10.95 -1.38 2.44
CA SER A 107 11.00 -1.17 3.89
C SER A 107 10.15 0.03 4.37
N GLY A 108 9.96 0.12 5.69
CA GLY A 108 9.38 1.31 6.33
C GLY A 108 10.34 2.51 6.40
N GLY A 109 9.76 3.69 6.68
CA GLY A 109 10.53 4.95 6.83
C GLY A 109 9.82 6.21 6.35
N GLY A 110 8.48 6.24 6.37
CA GLY A 110 7.67 7.37 5.91
C GLY A 110 7.92 7.75 4.46
N TYR A 111 7.78 9.05 4.12
CA TYR A 111 7.98 9.55 2.75
C TYR A 111 9.37 9.24 2.19
N ARG A 112 10.40 9.16 3.05
CA ARG A 112 11.75 8.78 2.60
C ARG A 112 11.77 7.38 2.01
N ALA A 113 11.18 6.41 2.71
CA ALA A 113 11.09 5.04 2.22
C ALA A 113 10.18 4.95 0.98
N MET A 114 9.06 5.68 0.99
CA MET A 114 8.16 5.77 -0.15
C MET A 114 8.88 6.25 -1.41
N MET A 115 9.56 7.41 -1.35
CA MET A 115 10.25 8.01 -2.50
C MET A 115 11.48 7.19 -2.93
N ASN A 116 12.23 6.63 -1.98
CA ASN A 116 13.36 5.74 -2.31
C ASN A 116 12.87 4.46 -3.01
N GLY A 117 11.80 3.85 -2.48
CA GLY A 117 11.14 2.71 -3.09
C GLY A 117 10.59 3.02 -4.48
N ALA A 118 9.95 4.19 -4.65
CA ALA A 118 9.48 4.65 -5.95
C ALA A 118 10.64 4.78 -6.97
N GLY A 119 11.79 5.33 -6.56
CA GLY A 119 12.97 5.41 -7.40
C GLY A 119 13.51 4.03 -7.82
N ALA A 120 13.55 3.07 -6.89
CA ALA A 120 13.93 1.69 -7.20
C ALA A 120 12.94 1.02 -8.15
N ILE A 121 11.63 1.16 -7.90
CA ILE A 121 10.57 0.66 -8.77
C ILE A 121 10.71 1.27 -10.17
N ALA A 122 10.95 2.59 -10.29
CA ALA A 122 11.16 3.25 -11.56
C ALA A 122 12.35 2.68 -12.35
N ALA A 123 13.46 2.36 -11.66
CA ALA A 123 14.62 1.74 -12.29
C ALA A 123 14.35 0.29 -12.75
N PHE A 124 13.50 -0.44 -12.03
CA PHE A 124 13.10 -1.81 -12.35
C PHE A 124 11.98 -1.91 -13.39
N ASP A 125 11.26 -0.82 -13.64
CA ASP A 125 10.12 -0.78 -14.55
C ASP A 125 10.57 -0.57 -16.00
N ASN A 126 10.25 -1.49 -16.91
CA ASN A 126 10.53 -1.33 -18.34
C ASN A 126 9.73 -0.21 -19.01
N ARG A 127 8.66 0.30 -18.36
CA ARG A 127 7.86 1.44 -18.81
C ARG A 127 8.59 2.76 -18.60
N THR A 128 9.59 2.80 -17.72
CA THR A 128 10.42 3.98 -17.51
C THR A 128 11.34 4.20 -18.72
N THR A 129 11.33 5.42 -19.25
CA THR A 129 12.14 5.81 -20.41
C THR A 129 13.61 5.49 -20.16
N ASN A 130 14.26 4.83 -21.12
CA ASN A 130 15.66 4.41 -21.06
C ASN A 130 16.00 3.41 -19.93
N SER A 131 15.04 2.72 -19.30
CA SER A 131 15.34 1.75 -18.23
C SER A 131 15.84 0.39 -18.71
N SER A 132 15.71 0.08 -20.01
CA SER A 132 16.00 -1.26 -20.55
C SER A 132 17.28 -1.34 -21.41
N GLY A 133 18.12 -0.31 -21.35
CA GLY A 133 19.44 -0.31 -22.00
C GLY A 133 20.43 -1.34 -21.43
N LYS A 134 21.58 -1.49 -22.09
CA LYS A 134 22.66 -2.37 -21.60
C LYS A 134 23.11 -1.94 -20.21
N GLY A 135 23.11 -2.87 -19.25
CA GLY A 135 23.48 -2.59 -17.86
C GLY A 135 22.37 -1.96 -17.00
N HIS A 136 21.18 -1.70 -17.56
CA HIS A 136 20.04 -1.19 -16.80
C HIS A 136 19.10 -2.31 -16.33
N LEU A 137 18.28 -2.01 -15.32
CA LEU A 137 17.50 -2.97 -14.53
C LEU A 137 16.01 -3.03 -14.92
N GLY A 138 15.58 -2.28 -15.93
CA GLY A 138 14.20 -2.29 -16.40
C GLY A 138 13.74 -3.69 -16.82
N GLY A 139 12.51 -4.06 -16.46
CA GLY A 139 11.98 -5.40 -16.64
C GLY A 139 11.94 -6.22 -15.36
N ILE A 140 12.76 -5.92 -14.34
CA ILE A 140 12.72 -6.65 -13.06
C ILE A 140 11.33 -6.57 -12.43
N LEU A 141 10.67 -5.41 -12.52
CA LEU A 141 9.30 -5.26 -12.03
C LEU A 141 8.30 -6.14 -12.80
N GLN A 142 8.48 -6.28 -14.11
CA GLN A 142 7.66 -7.16 -14.95
C GLN A 142 7.93 -8.64 -14.68
N ALA A 143 9.15 -9.00 -14.28
CA ALA A 143 9.52 -10.36 -13.86
C ALA A 143 9.17 -10.67 -12.39
N ALA A 144 8.81 -9.67 -11.58
CA ALA A 144 8.45 -9.85 -10.18
C ALA A 144 7.11 -10.57 -10.02
N THR A 145 7.02 -11.52 -9.10
CA THR A 145 5.75 -12.15 -8.72
C THR A 145 5.04 -11.32 -7.66
N TYR A 146 5.79 -10.80 -6.68
CA TYR A 146 5.25 -10.05 -5.54
C TYR A 146 5.92 -8.70 -5.38
N LEU A 147 5.15 -7.70 -4.93
CA LEU A 147 5.65 -6.40 -4.52
C LEU A 147 5.05 -6.06 -3.16
N SER A 148 5.87 -6.11 -2.11
CA SER A 148 5.45 -5.90 -0.74
C SER A 148 5.94 -4.58 -0.16
N GLY A 149 5.19 -4.04 0.80
CA GLY A 149 5.51 -2.78 1.47
C GLY A 149 5.10 -2.77 2.94
N LEU A 150 5.97 -2.22 3.79
CA LEU A 150 5.70 -1.91 5.20
C LEU A 150 5.79 -0.40 5.42
N ALA A 151 4.89 0.18 6.21
CA ALA A 151 4.88 1.60 6.57
C ALA A 151 5.05 2.53 5.35
N GLY A 152 6.10 3.34 5.27
CA GLY A 152 6.34 4.19 4.08
C GLY A 152 6.41 3.40 2.76
N GLY A 153 6.86 2.14 2.80
CA GLY A 153 6.82 1.22 1.66
C GLY A 153 5.39 0.82 1.27
N SER A 154 4.47 0.69 2.23
CA SER A 154 3.06 0.40 1.92
C SER A 154 2.39 1.58 1.22
N TRP A 155 2.86 2.81 1.42
CA TRP A 155 2.32 4.01 0.75
C TRP A 155 2.60 4.00 -0.75
N VAL A 156 3.83 3.64 -1.16
CA VAL A 156 4.17 3.53 -2.58
C VAL A 156 3.43 2.35 -3.22
N VAL A 157 3.37 1.19 -2.55
CA VAL A 157 2.63 0.04 -3.07
C VAL A 157 1.15 0.38 -3.19
N GLY A 158 0.49 0.79 -2.10
CA GLY A 158 -0.93 1.11 -2.10
C GLY A 158 -1.29 2.19 -3.11
N SER A 159 -0.51 3.27 -3.20
CA SER A 159 -0.75 4.35 -4.18
C SER A 159 -0.66 3.82 -5.62
N LEU A 160 0.45 3.16 -6.01
CA LEU A 160 0.61 2.67 -7.38
C LEU A 160 -0.55 1.77 -7.82
N TYR A 161 -0.94 0.81 -6.98
CA TYR A 161 -2.03 -0.12 -7.32
C TYR A 161 -3.40 0.53 -7.31
N THR A 162 -3.66 1.46 -6.37
CA THR A 162 -4.92 2.22 -6.39
C THR A 162 -5.08 3.02 -7.68
N GLN A 163 -3.98 3.40 -8.34
CA GLN A 163 -3.98 4.02 -9.66
C GLN A 163 -3.76 3.00 -10.79
N ASN A 164 -4.32 1.79 -10.69
CA ASN A 164 -4.21 0.73 -11.70
C ASN A 164 -2.75 0.45 -12.11
N PHE A 165 -1.88 0.35 -11.10
CA PHE A 165 -0.44 0.14 -11.25
C PHE A 165 0.26 1.14 -12.17
N THR A 166 -0.14 2.42 -12.11
CA THR A 166 0.48 3.50 -12.90
C THR A 166 2.00 3.54 -12.67
N SER A 167 2.79 3.84 -13.71
CA SER A 167 4.25 3.90 -13.57
C SER A 167 4.70 5.10 -12.73
N VAL A 168 5.78 4.93 -11.96
CA VAL A 168 6.39 6.03 -11.18
C VAL A 168 6.75 7.21 -12.09
N GLN A 169 7.31 6.93 -13.27
CA GLN A 169 7.68 7.97 -14.22
C GLN A 169 6.47 8.80 -14.68
N SER A 170 5.33 8.16 -14.92
CA SER A 170 4.08 8.83 -15.32
C SER A 170 3.60 9.80 -14.24
N ILE A 171 3.69 9.42 -12.97
CA ILE A 171 3.29 10.27 -11.84
C ILE A 171 4.18 11.52 -11.77
N ILE A 172 5.51 11.33 -11.70
CA ILE A 172 6.44 12.46 -11.51
C ILE A 172 6.55 13.38 -12.74
N SER A 173 6.20 12.87 -13.93
CA SER A 173 6.25 13.64 -15.19
C SER A 173 4.94 14.37 -15.48
N ALA A 174 3.86 14.07 -14.76
CA ALA A 174 2.56 14.69 -14.97
C ALA A 174 2.63 16.20 -14.67
N LYS A 175 2.35 17.03 -15.68
CA LYS A 175 2.30 18.51 -15.54
C LYS A 175 0.88 19.06 -15.49
N SER A 176 -0.11 18.26 -15.89
CA SER A 176 -1.51 18.63 -15.93
C SER A 176 -2.39 17.38 -15.84
N GLY A 177 -3.67 17.59 -15.54
CA GLY A 177 -4.65 16.51 -15.45
C GLY A 177 -4.49 15.69 -14.17
N PHE A 178 -5.20 14.56 -14.14
CA PHE A 178 -5.43 13.80 -12.91
C PHE A 178 -4.14 13.46 -12.15
N LEU A 179 -3.13 12.87 -12.79
CA LEU A 179 -1.89 12.48 -12.10
C LEU A 179 -1.05 13.65 -11.54
N SER A 180 -1.29 14.88 -11.98
CA SER A 180 -0.51 16.05 -11.51
C SER A 180 -0.84 16.46 -10.07
N THR A 181 -1.91 15.91 -9.49
CA THR A 181 -2.27 16.11 -8.08
C THR A 181 -1.89 14.95 -7.16
N LEU A 182 -1.27 13.90 -7.70
CA LEU A 182 -0.79 12.77 -6.92
C LEU A 182 0.65 13.03 -6.45
N TRP A 183 0.98 12.60 -5.23
CA TRP A 183 2.32 12.75 -4.63
C TRP A 183 2.79 14.21 -4.49
N GLN A 184 1.85 15.10 -4.13
CA GLN A 184 2.13 16.51 -3.78
C GLN A 184 2.83 16.63 -2.42
N PHE A 185 4.08 16.19 -2.33
CA PHE A 185 4.83 16.16 -1.06
C PHE A 185 5.44 17.51 -0.65
N ASP A 186 5.31 18.54 -1.49
CA ASP A 186 5.70 19.91 -1.15
C ASP A 186 4.78 20.49 -0.05
N ASP A 187 3.52 20.05 -0.03
CA ASP A 187 2.57 20.39 1.03
C ASP A 187 2.64 19.36 2.15
N SER A 188 2.67 19.85 3.40
CA SER A 188 2.62 18.96 4.55
C SER A 188 1.26 18.27 4.63
N ILE A 189 1.24 16.99 4.98
CA ILE A 189 0.01 16.25 5.28
C ILE A 189 -0.84 16.92 6.37
N LEU A 190 -0.23 17.69 7.27
CA LEU A 190 -0.95 18.47 8.28
C LEU A 190 -1.61 19.72 7.69
N GLU A 191 -1.08 20.28 6.61
CA GLU A 191 -1.67 21.45 5.97
C GLU A 191 -2.82 21.07 5.03
N GLY A 192 -2.74 19.88 4.45
CA GLY A 192 -3.69 19.36 3.47
C GLY A 192 -3.34 19.81 2.05
N PRO A 193 -4.15 19.41 1.04
CA PRO A 193 -3.95 19.80 -0.35
C PRO A 193 -4.05 21.31 -0.58
N ALA A 194 -3.24 21.87 -1.48
CA ALA A 194 -3.23 23.30 -1.79
C ALA A 194 -4.57 23.84 -2.36
N ASP A 195 -5.35 22.99 -3.03
CA ASP A 195 -6.65 23.33 -3.61
C ASP A 195 -7.82 23.23 -2.63
N LEU A 196 -7.56 22.78 -1.40
CA LEU A 196 -8.57 22.59 -0.36
C LEU A 196 -8.28 23.49 0.85
N SER A 197 -9.29 24.26 1.28
CA SER A 197 -9.13 25.05 2.51
C SER A 197 -8.88 24.13 3.70
N ARG A 198 -7.89 24.43 4.54
CA ARG A 198 -7.54 23.65 5.75
C ARG A 198 -8.74 23.32 6.65
N SER A 199 -9.68 24.24 6.82
CA SER A 199 -10.90 24.02 7.62
C SER A 199 -11.84 22.99 7.01
N ARG A 200 -11.93 22.95 5.67
CA ARG A 200 -12.69 21.94 4.93
C ARG A 200 -11.99 20.59 4.98
N TYR A 201 -10.69 20.55 4.73
CA TYR A 201 -9.87 19.34 4.86
C TYR A 201 -10.08 18.62 6.19
N TYR A 202 -9.90 19.34 7.31
CA TYR A 202 -10.10 18.75 8.64
C TYR A 202 -11.54 18.39 8.94
N ARG A 203 -12.51 19.11 8.38
CA ARG A 203 -13.93 18.76 8.53
C ARG A 203 -14.25 17.47 7.79
N GLU A 204 -13.72 17.27 6.58
CA GLU A 204 -13.92 16.05 5.80
C GLU A 204 -13.28 14.84 6.50
N LEU A 205 -12.05 14.98 7.03
CA LEU A 205 -11.45 13.92 7.86
C LEU A 205 -12.32 13.56 9.07
N TYR A 206 -12.88 14.56 9.75
CA TYR A 206 -13.76 14.33 10.89
C TYR A 206 -15.08 13.67 10.49
N GLN A 207 -15.69 14.14 9.40
CA GLN A 207 -16.95 13.61 8.89
C GLN A 207 -16.80 12.14 8.47
N ASP A 208 -15.76 11.79 7.70
CA ASP A 208 -15.49 10.41 7.31
C ASP A 208 -15.43 9.47 8.54
N VAL A 209 -14.68 9.86 9.57
CA VAL A 209 -14.56 9.05 10.80
C VAL A 209 -15.86 9.04 11.60
N ASN A 210 -16.61 10.13 11.62
CA ASN A 210 -17.89 10.19 12.30
C ASN A 210 -18.94 9.32 11.60
N ASP A 211 -18.99 9.32 10.27
CA ASP A 211 -19.89 8.48 9.47
C ASP A 211 -19.65 6.99 9.74
N LYS A 212 -18.37 6.58 9.90
CA LYS A 212 -18.00 5.23 10.34
C LYS A 212 -18.56 4.89 11.72
N VAL A 213 -18.51 5.84 12.68
CA VAL A 213 -19.05 5.65 14.03
C VAL A 213 -20.57 5.59 14.01
N ASP A 214 -21.22 6.46 13.23
CA ASP A 214 -22.67 6.49 13.07
C ASP A 214 -23.20 5.21 12.40
N ALA A 215 -22.39 4.58 11.54
CA ALA A 215 -22.63 3.24 10.99
C ALA A 215 -22.40 2.09 12.00
N GLY A 216 -21.94 2.39 13.22
CA GLY A 216 -21.77 1.44 14.31
C GLY A 216 -20.40 0.75 14.37
N PHE A 217 -19.38 1.29 13.69
CA PHE A 217 -18.03 0.74 13.67
C PHE A 217 -17.06 1.52 14.57
N ASN A 218 -16.07 0.80 15.10
CA ASN A 218 -15.03 1.43 15.93
C ASN A 218 -14.15 2.37 15.09
N LYS A 219 -13.86 3.53 15.67
CA LYS A 219 -12.87 4.49 15.16
C LYS A 219 -11.50 4.26 15.82
N SER A 220 -10.47 4.70 15.15
CA SER A 220 -9.09 4.74 15.62
C SER A 220 -8.38 5.98 15.08
N ILE A 221 -7.22 6.32 15.65
CA ILE A 221 -6.38 7.40 15.11
C ILE A 221 -5.91 7.06 13.69
N THR A 222 -5.74 5.77 13.41
CA THR A 222 -5.37 5.26 12.10
C THR A 222 -6.41 5.61 11.04
N ASP A 223 -7.69 5.80 11.40
CA ASP A 223 -8.70 6.28 10.46
C ASP A 223 -8.35 7.70 9.98
N TYR A 224 -8.16 8.65 10.90
CA TYR A 224 -7.74 10.02 10.54
C TYR A 224 -6.42 10.05 9.77
N TRP A 225 -5.43 9.25 10.20
CA TRP A 225 -4.13 9.15 9.54
C TRP A 225 -4.23 8.58 8.13
N GLY A 226 -4.97 7.47 7.95
CA GLY A 226 -5.19 6.83 6.67
C GLY A 226 -5.95 7.74 5.71
N ARG A 227 -6.97 8.45 6.20
CA ARG A 227 -7.67 9.47 5.40
C ARG A 227 -6.76 10.62 5.00
N ALA A 228 -5.98 11.16 5.92
CA ALA A 228 -5.02 12.22 5.63
C ALA A 228 -3.99 11.79 4.56
N LEU A 229 -3.46 10.57 4.66
CA LEU A 229 -2.56 9.98 3.66
C LEU A 229 -3.22 9.88 2.29
N SER A 230 -4.49 9.46 2.23
CA SER A 230 -5.18 9.28 0.96
C SER A 230 -5.26 10.55 0.11
N TYR A 231 -5.32 11.74 0.70
CA TYR A 231 -5.33 12.98 -0.09
C TYR A 231 -4.09 13.16 -0.97
N GLN A 232 -2.94 12.59 -0.58
CA GLN A 232 -1.70 12.65 -1.38
C GLN A 232 -1.45 11.37 -2.18
N LEU A 233 -2.06 10.25 -1.80
CA LEU A 233 -1.72 8.90 -2.29
C LEU A 233 -2.83 8.24 -3.11
N VAL A 234 -4.05 8.73 -2.98
CA VAL A 234 -5.22 8.23 -3.70
C VAL A 234 -5.72 9.36 -4.57
N ASN A 235 -5.50 9.19 -5.86
CA ASN A 235 -6.02 10.13 -6.82
C ASN A 235 -7.50 9.83 -7.02
N ALA A 236 -8.36 10.54 -6.29
CA ALA A 236 -9.81 10.53 -6.37
C ALA A 236 -10.32 11.74 -5.57
N SER A 237 -11.55 12.19 -5.82
CA SER A 237 -12.17 13.24 -5.02
C SER A 237 -12.06 12.90 -3.52
N ASP A 238 -11.64 13.89 -2.74
CA ASP A 238 -11.45 13.80 -1.29
C ASP A 238 -10.56 12.63 -0.85
N GLY A 239 -9.60 12.21 -1.67
CA GLY A 239 -8.74 11.06 -1.38
C GLY A 239 -9.49 9.71 -1.38
N GLY A 240 -10.58 9.60 -2.14
CA GLY A 240 -11.26 8.33 -2.39
C GLY A 240 -11.77 7.61 -1.12
N PRO A 241 -12.71 8.18 -0.36
CA PRO A 241 -13.25 7.55 0.85
C PRO A 241 -13.86 6.17 0.58
N ALA A 242 -14.40 5.93 -0.62
CA ALA A 242 -14.99 4.64 -1.00
C ALA A 242 -14.03 3.63 -1.66
N TYR A 243 -12.76 3.98 -1.86
CA TYR A 243 -11.80 3.14 -2.57
C TYR A 243 -11.27 2.05 -1.65
N THR A 244 -11.38 0.78 -2.06
CA THR A 244 -11.02 -0.36 -1.21
C THR A 244 -9.79 -1.09 -1.75
N PHE A 245 -8.97 -1.65 -0.88
CA PHE A 245 -7.79 -2.42 -1.29
C PHE A 245 -8.20 -3.73 -1.99
N SER A 246 -9.30 -4.35 -1.57
CA SER A 246 -9.83 -5.55 -2.22
C SER A 246 -10.31 -5.30 -3.65
N SER A 247 -10.56 -4.04 -4.03
CA SER A 247 -11.00 -3.71 -5.39
C SER A 247 -9.90 -3.95 -6.43
N ILE A 248 -8.62 -3.94 -6.01
CA ILE A 248 -7.46 -4.23 -6.86
C ILE A 248 -7.59 -5.60 -7.52
N ALA A 249 -8.25 -6.56 -6.86
CA ALA A 249 -8.51 -7.89 -7.41
C ALA A 249 -9.27 -7.86 -8.75
N ASN A 250 -10.04 -6.80 -8.99
CA ASN A 250 -10.87 -6.64 -10.18
C ASN A 250 -10.25 -5.69 -11.22
N ASP A 251 -9.09 -5.08 -10.94
CA ASP A 251 -8.40 -4.24 -11.91
C ASP A 251 -7.87 -5.10 -13.05
N THR A 252 -8.14 -4.72 -14.31
CA THR A 252 -7.81 -5.52 -15.51
C THR A 252 -6.35 -5.99 -15.52
N ASN A 253 -5.41 -5.08 -15.24
CA ASN A 253 -3.97 -5.42 -15.25
C ASN A 253 -3.58 -6.43 -14.16
N PHE A 254 -4.24 -6.38 -13.00
CA PHE A 254 -3.99 -7.33 -11.93
C PHE A 254 -4.69 -8.65 -12.20
N ALA A 255 -5.96 -8.65 -12.61
CA ALA A 255 -6.72 -9.83 -12.99
C ALA A 255 -6.04 -10.61 -14.13
N ASP A 256 -5.44 -9.91 -15.10
CA ASP A 256 -4.67 -10.51 -16.20
C ASP A 256 -3.24 -10.92 -15.81
N ALA A 257 -2.90 -10.80 -14.52
CA ALA A 257 -1.58 -11.06 -13.92
C ALA A 257 -0.43 -10.31 -14.60
N GLN A 258 -0.67 -9.11 -15.15
CA GLN A 258 0.33 -8.27 -15.81
C GLN A 258 1.20 -7.50 -14.82
N THR A 259 0.73 -7.31 -13.59
CA THR A 259 1.44 -6.66 -12.48
C THR A 259 1.88 -7.69 -11.45
N PRO A 260 2.92 -7.43 -10.62
CA PRO A 260 3.15 -8.26 -9.44
C PRO A 260 1.94 -8.18 -8.49
N MET A 261 1.83 -9.09 -7.53
CA MET A 261 0.78 -9.00 -6.50
C MET A 261 1.21 -8.06 -5.37
N PRO A 262 0.37 -7.08 -4.99
CA PRO A 262 0.67 -6.18 -3.90
C PRO A 262 0.44 -6.88 -2.56
N ILE A 263 1.39 -6.72 -1.64
CA ILE A 263 1.24 -7.17 -0.26
C ILE A 263 1.57 -6.01 0.68
N ILE A 264 0.62 -5.61 1.50
CA ILE A 264 0.88 -4.68 2.61
C ILE A 264 1.03 -5.52 3.87
N VAL A 265 2.08 -5.28 4.65
CA VAL A 265 2.29 -5.96 5.92
C VAL A 265 2.11 -4.99 7.09
N ALA A 266 1.54 -5.47 8.19
CA ALA A 266 1.40 -4.78 9.46
C ALA A 266 1.78 -5.72 10.60
N ILE A 267 1.96 -5.16 11.79
CA ILE A 267 2.26 -5.92 13.01
C ILE A 267 1.07 -5.82 13.94
N GLU A 268 0.63 -6.95 14.47
CA GLU A 268 -0.42 -6.99 15.48
C GLU A 268 0.07 -6.39 16.80
N ARG A 269 -0.79 -5.54 17.38
CA ARG A 269 -0.67 -5.12 18.77
C ARG A 269 -1.87 -5.64 19.54
N THR A 270 -1.64 -6.62 20.41
CA THR A 270 -2.67 -7.21 21.24
C THR A 270 -3.31 -6.17 22.15
N THR A 271 -4.63 -6.25 22.34
CA THR A 271 -5.38 -5.36 23.24
C THR A 271 -4.79 -5.37 24.64
N GLY A 272 -4.68 -4.19 25.26
CA GLY A 272 -4.09 -4.03 26.59
C GLY A 272 -2.55 -3.94 26.62
N GLN A 273 -1.86 -4.12 25.48
CA GLN A 273 -0.41 -3.99 25.41
C GLN A 273 0.04 -2.64 24.83
N VAL A 274 0.91 -1.97 25.57
CA VAL A 274 1.53 -0.70 25.14
C VAL A 274 2.80 -0.95 24.31
N GLN A 275 3.50 -2.06 24.57
CA GLN A 275 4.70 -2.45 23.83
C GLN A 275 4.36 -3.49 22.76
N ILE A 276 5.02 -3.36 21.60
CA ILE A 276 4.98 -4.34 20.53
C ILE A 276 6.13 -5.32 20.77
N ALA A 277 5.81 -6.59 20.96
CA ALA A 277 6.80 -7.63 21.21
C ALA A 277 7.57 -7.97 19.92
N THR A 278 8.81 -8.42 20.06
CA THR A 278 9.63 -8.82 18.89
C THR A 278 9.08 -10.05 18.16
N ASN A 279 8.22 -10.82 18.83
CA ASN A 279 7.50 -11.98 18.30
C ASN A 279 6.01 -11.67 18.04
N SER A 280 5.64 -10.39 17.92
CA SER A 280 4.28 -10.01 17.53
C SER A 280 3.94 -10.58 16.16
N THR A 281 2.68 -11.00 16.00
CA THR A 281 2.18 -11.57 14.75
C THR A 281 2.24 -10.57 13.61
N ILE A 282 2.79 -11.01 12.48
CA ILE A 282 2.81 -10.24 11.23
C ILE A 282 1.52 -10.55 10.48
N VAL A 283 0.75 -9.51 10.18
CA VAL A 283 -0.49 -9.62 9.41
C VAL A 283 -0.24 -9.05 8.02
N GLU A 284 -0.55 -9.83 6.99
CA GLU A 284 -0.50 -9.40 5.61
C GLU A 284 -1.89 -9.06 5.07
N PHE A 285 -1.92 -8.15 4.12
CA PHE A 285 -3.08 -7.74 3.34
C PHE A 285 -2.71 -7.88 1.86
N ASN A 286 -3.39 -8.77 1.16
CA ASN A 286 -3.36 -8.88 -0.29
C ASN A 286 -4.76 -8.56 -0.86
N PRO A 287 -4.95 -8.43 -2.18
CA PRO A 287 -6.24 -8.04 -2.75
C PRO A 287 -7.43 -8.95 -2.40
N TRP A 288 -7.19 -10.19 -1.95
CA TRP A 288 -8.25 -11.15 -1.64
C TRP A 288 -8.47 -11.34 -0.15
N GLU A 289 -7.41 -11.26 0.66
CA GLU A 289 -7.44 -11.68 2.06
C GLU A 289 -6.47 -10.93 2.97
N MET A 290 -6.81 -10.97 4.25
CA MET A 290 -6.01 -10.44 5.36
C MET A 290 -5.80 -11.56 6.37
N GLY A 291 -4.57 -11.75 6.83
CA GLY A 291 -4.29 -12.82 7.78
C GLY A 291 -2.82 -12.99 8.09
N SER A 292 -2.49 -14.14 8.68
CA SER A 292 -1.13 -14.48 9.04
C SER A 292 -0.89 -15.98 8.98
N TYR A 293 0.31 -16.35 8.54
CA TYR A 293 0.87 -17.68 8.68
C TYR A 293 1.48 -17.94 10.06
N ASP A 294 1.61 -16.91 10.91
CA ASP A 294 2.18 -17.09 12.25
C ASP A 294 1.28 -17.98 13.11
N PRO A 295 1.86 -18.90 13.90
CA PRO A 295 1.11 -19.86 14.73
C PRO A 295 0.06 -19.24 15.65
N GLY A 296 0.30 -17.99 16.11
CA GLY A 296 -0.63 -17.28 17.00
C GLY A 296 -1.97 -16.89 16.36
N LEU A 297 -2.03 -16.72 15.04
CA LEU A 297 -3.27 -16.40 14.30
C LEU A 297 -3.64 -17.51 13.31
N SER A 298 -2.70 -17.95 12.47
CA SER A 298 -2.82 -19.07 11.51
C SER A 298 -4.10 -19.07 10.65
N ALA A 299 -4.59 -17.90 10.27
CA ALA A 299 -5.87 -17.77 9.61
C ALA A 299 -5.90 -16.57 8.67
N PHE A 300 -6.74 -16.67 7.63
CA PHE A 300 -6.98 -15.62 6.66
C PHE A 300 -8.48 -15.36 6.48
N ALA A 301 -8.85 -14.09 6.57
CA ALA A 301 -10.19 -13.58 6.33
C ALA A 301 -10.30 -12.99 4.92
N PRO A 302 -11.42 -13.15 4.21
CA PRO A 302 -11.66 -12.47 2.94
C PRO A 302 -11.66 -10.95 3.14
N LEU A 303 -10.72 -10.24 2.52
CA LEU A 303 -10.43 -8.83 2.81
C LEU A 303 -11.66 -7.95 2.58
N LYS A 304 -12.34 -8.14 1.44
CA LYS A 304 -13.58 -7.42 1.10
C LYS A 304 -14.65 -7.51 2.20
N TYR A 305 -14.66 -8.60 2.95
CA TYR A 305 -15.68 -8.89 3.95
C TYR A 305 -15.13 -8.94 5.38
N VAL A 306 -13.93 -8.42 5.62
CA VAL A 306 -13.19 -8.54 6.88
C VAL A 306 -13.93 -7.93 8.08
N GLY A 307 -14.82 -6.97 7.84
CA GLY A 307 -15.69 -6.39 8.88
C GLY A 307 -16.87 -7.26 9.33
N SER A 308 -17.05 -8.43 8.72
CA SER A 308 -18.19 -9.31 9.03
C SER A 308 -17.96 -10.09 10.32
N SER A 309 -19.05 -10.43 11.02
CA SER A 309 -18.96 -11.24 12.24
C SER A 309 -18.85 -12.74 11.91
N PHE A 310 -17.63 -13.27 11.90
CA PHE A 310 -17.35 -14.70 11.76
C PHE A 310 -17.43 -15.41 13.11
N ASP A 311 -18.21 -16.47 13.19
CA ASP A 311 -18.29 -17.39 14.33
C ASP A 311 -17.78 -18.77 13.89
N ASN A 312 -16.76 -19.26 14.60
CA ASN A 312 -16.01 -20.47 14.24
C ASN A 312 -15.59 -20.50 12.75
N GLY A 313 -15.16 -19.34 12.23
CA GLY A 313 -14.71 -19.16 10.85
C GLY A 313 -15.83 -18.99 9.81
N THR A 314 -17.10 -18.96 10.20
CA THR A 314 -18.23 -18.89 9.26
C THR A 314 -19.21 -17.78 9.61
N LEU A 315 -19.92 -17.25 8.61
CA LEU A 315 -21.00 -16.28 8.84
C LEU A 315 -22.31 -16.99 9.19
N LYS A 316 -23.03 -16.47 10.19
CA LYS A 316 -24.36 -16.96 10.56
C LYS A 316 -25.30 -16.98 9.35
N ARG A 317 -26.02 -18.08 9.14
CA ARG A 317 -26.95 -18.23 8.00
C ARG A 317 -27.96 -17.08 7.97
N GLY A 318 -28.13 -16.47 6.81
CA GLY A 318 -29.03 -15.33 6.60
C GLY A 318 -28.49 -13.98 7.04
N SER A 319 -27.29 -13.90 7.62
CA SER A 319 -26.64 -12.61 7.93
C SER A 319 -26.24 -11.85 6.67
N HIS A 320 -26.14 -10.53 6.76
CA HIS A 320 -25.46 -9.72 5.76
C HIS A 320 -23.94 -9.84 5.89
N CYS A 321 -23.24 -9.49 4.82
CA CYS A 321 -21.80 -9.30 4.82
C CYS A 321 -21.51 -7.81 5.07
N ILE A 322 -20.37 -7.49 5.66
CA ILE A 322 -19.92 -6.11 5.83
C ILE A 322 -18.80 -5.83 4.85
N ALA A 323 -18.91 -4.76 4.07
CA ALA A 323 -17.88 -4.31 3.14
C ALA A 323 -17.46 -2.85 3.41
N GLY A 324 -16.29 -2.46 2.91
CA GLY A 324 -15.76 -1.09 3.02
C GLY A 324 -14.80 -0.84 4.17
N VAL A 325 -14.57 -1.82 5.05
CA VAL A 325 -13.56 -1.72 6.13
C VAL A 325 -12.14 -1.62 5.56
N ASP A 326 -11.90 -2.26 4.42
CA ASP A 326 -10.61 -2.31 3.74
C ASP A 326 -10.35 -1.08 2.87
N ASN A 327 -10.83 0.10 3.27
CA ASN A 327 -10.48 1.36 2.61
C ASN A 327 -8.96 1.45 2.40
N VAL A 328 -8.53 1.80 1.20
CA VAL A 328 -7.11 1.72 0.83
C VAL A 328 -6.23 2.64 1.68
N GLY A 329 -6.73 3.80 2.06
CA GLY A 329 -6.07 4.72 3.00
C GLY A 329 -5.93 4.11 4.38
N PHE A 330 -6.97 3.44 4.87
CA PHE A 330 -6.96 2.76 6.16
C PHE A 330 -5.99 1.56 6.17
N VAL A 331 -5.92 0.77 5.10
CA VAL A 331 -4.95 -0.33 4.96
C VAL A 331 -3.51 0.19 4.94
N MET A 332 -3.21 1.22 4.14
CA MET A 332 -1.90 1.89 4.14
C MET A 332 -1.55 2.49 5.51
N GLY A 333 -2.53 3.13 6.15
CA GLY A 333 -2.41 3.73 7.48
C GLY A 333 -2.13 2.70 8.57
N THR A 334 -2.76 1.53 8.51
CA THR A 334 -2.59 0.44 9.48
C THR A 334 -1.15 -0.07 9.51
N SER A 335 -0.55 -0.26 8.33
CA SER A 335 0.87 -0.62 8.17
C SER A 335 1.84 0.47 8.66
N ALA A 336 1.37 1.72 8.83
CA ALA A 336 2.16 2.88 9.20
C ALA A 336 1.70 3.56 10.51
N SER A 337 1.00 2.84 11.38
CA SER A 337 0.35 3.40 12.58
C SER A 337 1.31 4.01 13.61
N LEU A 338 2.61 3.70 13.57
CA LEU A 338 3.64 4.37 14.37
C LEU A 338 3.68 5.89 14.11
N PHE A 339 3.31 6.34 12.92
CA PHE A 339 3.23 7.75 12.55
C PHE A 339 1.99 8.47 13.10
N ASN A 340 1.12 7.79 13.85
CA ASN A 340 0.11 8.45 14.68
C ASN A 340 0.73 9.47 15.64
N GLN A 341 2.04 9.37 15.94
CA GLN A 341 2.81 10.40 16.64
C GLN A 341 2.73 11.78 15.97
N ALA A 342 2.62 11.89 14.64
CA ALA A 342 2.43 13.18 13.97
C ALA A 342 1.06 13.79 14.33
N PHE A 343 0.02 12.96 14.39
CA PHE A 343 -1.30 13.36 14.90
C PHE A 343 -1.28 13.65 16.41
N LEU A 344 -0.36 13.07 17.20
CA LEU A 344 -0.13 13.46 18.60
C LEU A 344 0.52 14.85 18.75
N GLN A 345 1.17 15.36 17.70
CA GLN A 345 1.77 16.70 17.66
C GLN A 345 0.92 17.70 16.88
N ILE A 346 -0.32 17.32 16.53
CA ILE A 346 -1.23 18.17 15.75
C ILE A 346 -1.63 19.45 16.50
N ASP A 347 -1.53 19.44 17.83
CA ASP A 347 -1.70 20.60 18.71
C ASP A 347 -0.66 21.71 18.44
N LYS A 348 0.51 21.34 17.88
CA LYS A 348 1.57 22.28 17.47
C LYS A 348 1.38 22.80 16.04
N ALA A 349 0.50 22.19 15.25
CA ALA A 349 0.22 22.68 13.91
C ALA A 349 -0.65 23.95 13.99
N LYS A 350 -0.34 24.94 13.14
CA LYS A 350 -1.05 26.22 13.16
C LYS A 350 -2.48 26.02 12.64
N ASN A 351 -3.45 26.63 13.32
CA ASN A 351 -4.85 26.76 12.87
C ASN A 351 -5.57 25.41 12.67
N VAL A 352 -5.27 24.41 13.49
CA VAL A 352 -6.09 23.18 13.57
C VAL A 352 -7.38 23.51 14.33
N PRO A 353 -8.56 23.16 13.80
CA PRO A 353 -9.82 23.43 14.50
C PRO A 353 -9.95 22.66 15.82
N ASP A 354 -10.44 23.34 16.87
CA ASP A 354 -10.63 22.76 18.20
C ASP A 354 -11.50 21.49 18.21
N PHE A 355 -12.48 21.38 17.29
CA PHE A 355 -13.34 20.20 17.22
C PHE A 355 -12.54 18.95 16.86
N LEU A 356 -11.56 19.06 15.95
CA LEU A 356 -10.73 17.94 15.53
C LEU A 356 -9.75 17.55 16.63
N LEU A 357 -9.16 18.54 17.32
CA LEU A 357 -8.31 18.29 18.49
C LEU A 357 -9.07 17.53 19.57
N LYS A 358 -10.32 17.92 19.85
CA LYS A 358 -11.20 17.20 20.77
C LYS A 358 -11.53 15.80 20.26
N ALA A 359 -11.81 15.63 18.98
CA ALA A 359 -12.12 14.33 18.39
C ALA A 359 -10.95 13.35 18.51
N ILE A 360 -9.73 13.79 18.19
CA ILE A 360 -8.50 13.01 18.32
C ILE A 360 -8.21 12.69 19.79
N ASN A 361 -8.35 13.67 20.68
CA ASN A 361 -8.17 13.46 22.12
C ASN A 361 -9.20 12.49 22.69
N ASN A 362 -10.45 12.53 22.23
CA ASN A 362 -11.47 11.56 22.61
C ASN A 362 -11.13 10.18 22.11
N THR A 363 -10.72 10.02 20.84
CA THR A 363 -10.25 8.73 20.32
C THR A 363 -9.04 8.19 21.08
N LEU A 364 -8.13 9.06 21.50
CA LEU A 364 -7.00 8.71 22.37
C LEU A 364 -7.45 8.29 23.77
N ALA A 365 -8.43 9.00 24.33
CA ALA A 365 -9.01 8.68 25.62
C ALA A 365 -9.74 7.33 25.57
N ASP A 366 -10.51 7.04 24.52
CA ASP A 366 -11.17 5.74 24.33
C ASP A 366 -10.14 4.58 24.35
N ILE A 367 -9.01 4.76 23.64
CA ILE A 367 -7.89 3.80 23.66
C ILE A 367 -7.24 3.74 25.05
N GLY A 368 -7.06 4.88 25.72
CA GLY A 368 -6.52 4.95 27.07
C GLY A 368 -7.44 4.29 28.11
N GLU A 369 -8.75 4.42 27.94
CA GLU A 369 -9.78 3.87 28.82
C GLU A 369 -9.85 2.35 28.73
N GLU A 370 -9.76 1.78 27.51
CA GLU A 370 -9.54 0.34 27.30
C GLU A 370 -8.26 -0.17 27.98
N ASN A 371 -7.26 0.70 28.20
CA ASN A 371 -5.99 0.38 28.85
C ASN A 371 -5.93 0.76 30.35
N THR A 372 -6.99 1.32 30.96
CA THR A 372 -6.92 1.89 32.34
C THR A 372 -7.62 1.08 33.43
N TRP A 373 -7.82 -0.23 33.27
CA TRP A 373 -8.06 -1.10 34.42
C TRP A 373 -6.77 -1.52 35.15
N VAL A 374 -5.83 -0.59 35.38
CA VAL A 374 -4.83 -0.67 36.48
C VAL A 374 -4.37 0.75 36.89
N GLY A 375 -4.91 1.27 38.00
CA GLY A 375 -4.19 2.16 38.93
C GLY A 375 -4.02 3.65 38.57
N PRO A 376 -3.86 4.54 39.58
CA PRO A 376 -4.27 5.94 39.51
C PRO A 376 -3.28 6.86 38.77
N ARG A 377 -3.89 7.87 38.14
CA ARG A 377 -3.36 9.19 37.75
C ARG A 377 -1.89 9.44 38.14
N ASP A 378 -0.99 9.07 37.23
CA ASP A 378 0.24 9.81 36.96
C ASP A 378 0.58 9.60 35.49
N ARG A 379 0.91 10.69 34.78
CA ARG A 379 1.29 10.65 33.37
C ARG A 379 2.50 9.70 33.22
N PRO A 380 2.43 8.64 32.39
CA PRO A 380 3.60 7.81 32.18
C PRO A 380 4.67 8.63 31.45
N PRO A 381 5.93 8.59 31.90
CA PRO A 381 7.04 9.17 31.17
C PRO A 381 7.17 8.49 29.80
N LEU A 382 7.44 9.34 28.80
CA LEU A 382 7.78 9.00 27.42
C LEU A 382 8.76 7.82 27.37
N ALA A 383 8.33 6.69 26.82
CA ALA A 383 9.20 5.60 26.41
C ALA A 383 8.78 5.10 25.03
N CYS A 384 9.59 5.47 24.03
CA CYS A 384 9.89 4.79 22.76
C CYS A 384 10.33 5.82 21.71
N GLY A 385 11.36 6.59 22.06
CA GLY A 385 12.30 7.06 21.06
C GLY A 385 13.36 5.98 20.89
N ILE A 386 13.46 5.37 19.72
CA ILE A 386 14.75 4.83 19.29
C ILE A 386 15.62 6.06 19.03
N THR A 387 16.27 6.57 20.07
CA THR A 387 17.42 7.45 19.91
C THR A 387 18.56 6.61 19.33
N PRO A 388 19.17 7.01 18.21
CA PRO A 388 20.37 6.35 17.72
C PRO A 388 21.54 6.80 18.60
N GLN A 389 21.83 6.07 19.68
CA GLN A 389 23.07 6.28 20.44
C GLN A 389 23.41 5.06 21.30
N ALA A 390 24.22 4.16 20.74
CA ALA A 390 25.33 3.54 21.44
C ALA A 390 26.42 3.18 20.41
N PRO A 391 27.70 3.55 20.63
CA PRO A 391 28.77 3.33 19.66
C PRO A 391 29.14 1.84 19.55
N CYS A 392 29.53 1.43 18.35
CA CYS A 392 30.13 0.11 18.10
C CYS A 392 31.27 -0.17 19.09
N PRO A 393 31.31 -1.34 19.74
CA PRO A 393 32.44 -1.71 20.58
C PRO A 393 33.70 -1.85 19.70
N SER A 394 34.70 -1.03 20.01
CA SER A 394 36.04 -1.14 19.48
C SER A 394 36.72 -2.36 20.09
N THR A 395 36.82 -3.45 19.35
CA THR A 395 37.86 -4.46 19.57
C THR A 395 38.76 -4.47 18.35
N GLY A 396 40.03 -4.09 18.57
CA GLY A 396 41.03 -3.96 17.54
C GLY A 396 41.29 -5.26 16.78
N GLY A 397 41.47 -5.11 15.48
CA GLY A 397 41.82 -6.18 14.55
C GLY A 397 41.67 -5.63 13.14
N ALA A 398 42.75 -5.10 12.59
CA ALA A 398 42.80 -4.47 11.27
C ALA A 398 42.23 -5.38 10.19
N LEU A 399 41.41 -4.82 9.28
CA LEU A 399 41.52 -4.99 7.82
C LEU A 399 40.54 -4.04 7.12
N THR A 400 41.08 -3.35 6.13
CA THR A 400 40.54 -2.22 5.37
C THR A 400 39.38 -2.57 4.45
N GLY A 401 38.30 -1.79 4.50
CA GLY A 401 37.24 -1.78 3.48
C GLY A 401 36.10 -0.86 3.88
N LYS A 402 36.06 0.35 3.29
CA LYS A 402 35.03 1.37 3.51
C LYS A 402 33.63 0.79 3.25
N ARG A 403 32.79 0.72 4.29
CA ARG A 403 31.33 0.65 4.16
C ARG A 403 30.77 2.01 4.61
N VAL A 404 30.07 2.68 3.71
CA VAL A 404 29.34 3.93 3.95
C VAL A 404 27.93 3.53 4.37
N CYS A 405 27.50 4.01 5.53
CA CYS A 405 26.16 3.80 6.10
C CYS A 405 25.07 4.55 5.35
#